data_AF-A0A644WTZ8-F1
#
_entry.id   AF-A0A644WTZ8-F1
#
_cell.length_a   1.000
_cell.length_b   1.000
_cell.length_c   1.000
_cell.angle_alpha   90.00
_cell.angle_beta   90.00
_cell.angle_gamma   90.00
#
_symmetry.space_group_name_H-M   'P 1'
#
loop_
_entity.id
_entity.type
_entity.pdbx_description
1 polymer ?
#
loop_
_entity_poly.entity_id
_entity_poly.type
_entity_poly.pdbx_seq_one_letter_code
_entity_poly.pdbx_strand_id
1 'polypeptide(L)'
;MSRYFMYGTSLEGIEQLMMLAPNFPQRRSGIVINNHFNCEGGISICNGCVAKVKSRGNPNDCFCFKEKLEADEIGYTDLIRDCFGSIKNYALKERLKLLSNRFAGELFLNHNHKGRFYHLIQKQDIDIEDGSPSYLAVIFLLTADEVLWNISEHAVCLNGFDFSNIHLRKISTEGYALYQTAKTIWSGKEYIRISEIADKELIDDTAFKIIINASLIAKYGANVFSIKK
;
A
#
# COMPACT_ATOMS: atom_id res chain seq x y z
N MET A 1 -18.31 48.21 -26.54
CA MET A 1 -19.75 48.51 -26.31
C MET A 1 -20.11 47.91 -24.96
N SER A 2 -20.60 48.72 -24.01
CA SER A 2 -21.09 48.21 -22.72
C SER A 2 -22.32 47.33 -22.97
N ARG A 3 -22.48 46.25 -22.19
CA ARG A 3 -23.65 45.37 -22.26
C ARG A 3 -24.91 45.98 -21.64
N TYR A 4 -24.78 47.11 -20.97
CA TYR A 4 -25.84 47.84 -20.27
C TYR A 4 -26.10 49.18 -20.93
N PHE A 5 -27.37 49.55 -21.07
CA PHE A 5 -27.81 50.74 -21.77
C PHE A 5 -27.55 52.02 -20.95
N MET A 6 -27.60 51.94 -19.61
CA MET A 6 -27.47 53.07 -18.69
C MET A 6 -26.07 53.20 -18.05
N TYR A 7 -25.03 52.63 -18.66
CA TYR A 7 -23.66 52.63 -18.14
C TYR A 7 -23.12 54.06 -17.89
N GLY A 8 -22.62 54.33 -16.69
CA GLY A 8 -22.05 55.62 -16.28
C GLY A 8 -23.07 56.64 -15.74
N THR A 9 -24.32 56.22 -15.50
CA THR A 9 -25.37 57.07 -14.90
C THR A 9 -25.68 56.65 -13.46
N SER A 10 -26.35 57.53 -12.70
CA SER A 10 -26.82 57.20 -11.34
C SER A 10 -27.86 56.08 -11.28
N LEU A 11 -28.44 55.69 -12.42
CA LEU A 11 -29.47 54.67 -12.54
C LEU A 11 -28.94 53.31 -13.04
N GLU A 12 -27.64 53.20 -13.30
CA GLU A 12 -27.00 51.97 -13.77
C GLU A 12 -27.28 50.76 -12.85
N GLY A 13 -27.27 50.97 -11.53
CA GLY A 13 -27.55 49.92 -10.56
C GLY A 13 -28.99 49.40 -10.61
N ILE A 14 -29.95 50.23 -11.04
CA ILE A 14 -31.36 49.82 -11.15
C ILE A 14 -31.56 48.97 -12.41
N GLU A 15 -30.91 49.32 -13.51
CA GLU A 15 -30.94 48.50 -14.74
C GLU A 15 -30.41 47.08 -14.48
N GLN A 16 -29.33 46.95 -13.71
CA GLN A 16 -28.79 45.64 -13.32
C GLN A 16 -29.78 44.81 -12.49
N LEU A 17 -30.55 45.44 -11.60
CA LEU A 17 -31.56 44.75 -10.79
C LEU A 17 -32.78 44.32 -11.61
N MET A 18 -33.21 45.13 -12.59
CA MET A 18 -34.35 44.81 -13.46
C MET A 18 -34.07 43.63 -14.42
N MET A 19 -32.80 43.30 -14.64
CA MET A 19 -32.38 42.15 -15.46
C MET A 19 -32.29 40.84 -14.66
N LEU A 20 -32.46 40.87 -13.34
CA LEU A 20 -32.46 39.67 -12.49
C LEU A 20 -33.89 39.13 -12.33
N ALA A 21 -34.05 37.81 -12.44
CA ALA A 21 -35.34 37.17 -12.20
C ALA A 21 -35.78 37.37 -10.73
N PRO A 22 -37.08 37.59 -10.45
CA PRO A 22 -37.56 37.76 -9.07
C PRO A 22 -37.19 36.56 -8.20
N ASN A 23 -36.74 36.82 -6.97
CA ASN A 23 -36.25 35.83 -5.99
C ASN A 23 -34.96 35.07 -6.34
N PHE A 24 -34.13 35.58 -7.26
CA PHE A 24 -32.80 34.99 -7.48
C PHE A 24 -31.83 35.42 -6.36
N PRO A 25 -31.40 34.52 -5.46
CA PRO A 25 -30.45 34.90 -4.42
C PRO A 25 -29.10 35.26 -5.04
N GLN A 26 -28.47 36.34 -4.56
CA GLN A 26 -27.11 36.69 -4.97
C GLN A 26 -26.17 35.51 -4.67
N ARG A 27 -25.54 34.95 -5.71
CA ARG A 27 -24.52 33.91 -5.56
C ARG A 27 -23.33 34.48 -4.78
N ARG A 28 -23.28 34.22 -3.48
CA ARG A 28 -22.10 34.50 -2.65
C ARG A 28 -21.04 33.44 -2.97
N SER A 29 -20.13 33.80 -3.86
CA SER A 29 -19.01 33.01 -4.38
C SER A 29 -19.40 31.83 -5.28
N GLY A 30 -18.74 31.73 -6.44
CA GLY A 30 -18.78 30.52 -7.26
C GLY A 30 -17.88 29.47 -6.62
N ILE A 31 -18.42 28.28 -6.37
CA ILE A 31 -17.59 27.11 -6.11
C ILE A 31 -16.93 26.75 -7.44
N VAL A 32 -15.64 27.06 -7.56
CA VAL A 32 -14.79 26.32 -8.50
C VAL A 32 -14.70 24.93 -7.90
N ILE A 33 -15.34 23.93 -8.52
CA ILE A 33 -15.01 22.54 -8.25
C ILE A 33 -13.62 22.32 -8.84
N ASN A 34 -12.60 22.71 -8.09
CA ASN A 34 -11.27 22.20 -8.31
C ASN A 34 -11.35 20.77 -7.77
N ASN A 35 -11.08 19.75 -8.59
CA ASN A 35 -11.07 18.34 -8.17
C ASN A 35 -9.93 18.01 -7.18
N HIS A 36 -9.53 18.97 -6.36
CA HIS A 36 -8.76 18.73 -5.15
C HIS A 36 -9.77 18.51 -4.04
N PHE A 37 -10.06 17.24 -3.77
CA PHE A 37 -10.93 16.82 -2.68
C PHE A 37 -10.48 17.47 -1.37
N ASN A 38 -11.31 18.38 -0.86
CA ASN A 38 -11.14 18.95 0.46
C ASN A 38 -11.39 17.84 1.48
N CYS A 39 -10.32 17.27 2.03
CA CYS A 39 -10.41 16.66 3.35
C CYS A 39 -10.89 17.75 4.32
N GLU A 40 -12.05 17.59 4.94
CA GLU A 40 -12.47 18.41 6.08
C GLU A 40 -11.49 18.17 7.24
N GLY A 41 -10.40 18.93 7.20
CA GLY A 41 -9.20 18.68 7.98
C GLY A 41 -8.00 19.48 7.50
N GLY A 42 -8.23 20.65 6.88
CA GLY A 42 -7.19 21.64 6.58
C GLY A 42 -6.15 21.19 5.55
N ILE A 43 -5.55 22.18 4.89
CA ILE A 43 -4.31 22.03 4.15
C ILE A 43 -3.20 21.81 5.18
N SER A 44 -3.18 20.62 5.77
CA SER A 44 -2.00 20.03 6.33
C SER A 44 -1.47 19.13 5.24
N ILE A 45 -0.21 19.33 4.86
CA ILE A 45 0.61 18.22 4.40
C ILE A 45 0.23 17.05 5.31
N CYS A 46 -0.28 15.95 4.78
CA CYS A 46 -0.56 14.77 5.58
C CYS A 46 0.77 14.31 6.20
N ASN A 47 1.12 14.91 7.34
CA ASN A 47 2.18 14.52 8.27
C ASN A 47 1.75 13.23 9.01
N GLY A 48 0.74 12.54 8.47
CA GLY A 48 -0.15 11.62 9.15
C GLY A 48 -0.30 10.27 8.46
N CYS A 49 0.31 9.98 7.32
CA CYS A 49 0.43 8.57 6.88
C CYS A 49 1.38 7.77 7.79
N VAL A 50 2.26 8.46 8.54
CA VAL A 50 3.11 7.84 9.57
C VAL A 50 2.54 7.99 10.98
N ALA A 51 1.73 9.03 11.25
CA ALA A 51 1.21 9.32 12.60
C ALA A 51 -0.24 8.86 12.87
N LYS A 52 -1.11 8.67 11.87
CA LYS A 52 -2.52 8.23 12.08
C LYS A 52 -2.69 6.71 12.17
N VAL A 53 -1.66 5.91 11.97
CA VAL A 53 -1.68 4.45 12.23
C VAL A 53 -1.80 4.14 13.74
N LYS A 54 -1.62 5.13 14.62
CA LYS A 54 -1.88 4.96 16.06
C LYS A 54 -3.36 4.76 16.40
N SER A 55 -4.28 5.11 15.50
CA SER A 55 -5.72 4.84 15.65
C SER A 55 -6.18 3.90 14.55
N ARG A 56 -6.25 2.60 14.86
CA ARG A 56 -7.04 1.47 14.27
C ARG A 56 -7.83 1.68 12.95
N GLY A 57 -7.33 2.44 11.99
CA GLY A 57 -7.94 2.69 10.69
C GLY A 57 -7.21 1.91 9.61
N ASN A 58 -7.95 1.46 8.60
CA ASN A 58 -7.41 0.78 7.44
C ASN A 58 -6.56 1.77 6.63
N PRO A 59 -5.24 1.56 6.44
CA PRO A 59 -4.38 2.49 5.69
C PRO A 59 -4.83 2.71 4.23
N ASN A 60 -5.64 1.81 3.67
CA ASN A 60 -6.26 1.96 2.34
C ASN A 60 -7.30 3.09 2.26
N ASP A 61 -7.76 3.66 3.39
CA ASP A 61 -8.68 4.81 3.38
C ASP A 61 -7.97 6.17 3.24
N CYS A 62 -6.63 6.23 3.20
CA CYS A 62 -5.98 7.47 2.74
C CYS A 62 -5.94 7.51 1.22
N PHE A 63 -6.88 8.25 0.64
CA PHE A 63 -6.89 8.64 -0.77
C PHE A 63 -5.53 9.19 -1.25
N CYS A 64 -4.75 9.76 -0.33
CA CYS A 64 -3.45 10.35 -0.55
C CYS A 64 -2.28 9.38 -0.80
N PHE A 65 -2.38 8.08 -0.47
CA PHE A 65 -1.23 7.17 -0.57
C PHE A 65 -0.92 6.80 -2.02
N LYS A 66 -1.95 6.42 -2.80
CA LYS A 66 -1.83 6.07 -4.22
C LYS A 66 -1.35 7.28 -5.03
N GLU A 67 -1.95 8.45 -4.80
CA GLU A 67 -1.56 9.71 -5.46
C GLU A 67 -0.10 10.08 -5.22
N LYS A 68 0.38 9.95 -3.97
CA LYS A 68 1.78 10.25 -3.63
C LYS A 68 2.77 9.22 -4.15
N LEU A 69 2.37 7.95 -4.23
CA LEU A 69 3.19 6.90 -4.82
C LEU A 69 3.29 7.10 -6.34
N GLU A 70 2.20 7.50 -7.00
CA GLU A 70 2.19 7.86 -8.44
C GLU A 70 2.99 9.13 -8.74
N ALA A 71 2.97 10.11 -7.83
CA ALA A 71 3.77 11.33 -7.92
C ALA A 71 5.26 11.14 -7.55
N ASP A 72 5.70 9.90 -7.29
CA ASP A 72 7.06 9.54 -6.86
C ASP A 72 7.52 10.29 -5.59
N GLU A 73 6.57 10.71 -4.72
CA GLU A 73 6.84 11.39 -3.45
C GLU A 73 7.17 10.41 -2.31
N ILE A 74 6.76 9.15 -2.44
CA ILE A 74 6.98 8.09 -1.45
C ILE A 74 7.88 7.02 -2.05
N GLY A 75 9.10 6.92 -1.52
CA GLY A 75 10.06 5.90 -1.93
C GLY A 75 10.00 4.64 -1.08
N TYR A 76 10.73 3.61 -1.53
CA TYR A 76 10.86 2.34 -0.81
C TYR A 76 11.46 2.50 0.60
N THR A 77 12.41 3.42 0.75
CA THR A 77 13.00 3.82 2.03
C THR A 77 11.98 4.38 3.01
N ASP A 78 11.01 5.16 2.52
CA ASP A 78 9.96 5.76 3.35
C ASP A 78 8.99 4.71 3.86
N LEU A 79 8.61 3.75 3.00
CA LEU A 79 7.78 2.61 3.40
C LEU A 79 8.47 1.75 4.46
N ILE A 80 9.76 1.47 4.30
CA ILE A 80 10.52 0.73 5.31
C ILE A 80 10.57 1.49 6.63
N ARG A 81 10.82 2.80 6.59
CA ARG A 81 10.87 3.64 7.80
C ARG A 81 9.53 3.65 8.52
N ASP A 82 8.43 3.78 7.78
CA ASP A 82 7.08 3.79 8.33
C ASP A 82 6.66 2.40 8.88
N CYS A 83 7.05 1.31 8.23
CA CYS A 83 6.69 -0.04 8.66
C CYS A 83 7.53 -0.54 9.84
N PHE A 84 8.83 -0.26 9.87
CA PHE A 84 9.77 -0.89 10.82
C PHE A 84 10.51 0.09 11.74
N GLY A 85 10.33 1.41 11.57
CA GLY A 85 11.11 2.42 12.29
C GLY A 85 10.97 2.39 13.82
N SER A 86 9.84 1.90 14.32
CA SER A 86 9.56 1.75 15.77
C SER A 86 10.23 0.54 16.41
N ILE A 87 10.69 -0.43 15.62
CA ILE A 87 11.26 -1.69 16.13
C ILE A 87 12.65 -1.42 16.71
N LYS A 88 12.87 -1.83 17.96
CA LYS A 88 14.13 -1.68 18.67
C LYS A 88 15.04 -2.90 18.46
N ASN A 89 15.47 -3.14 17.22
CA ASN A 89 16.44 -4.19 16.89
C ASN A 89 17.52 -3.61 15.95
N TYR A 90 18.77 -3.58 16.41
CA TYR A 90 19.87 -2.97 15.65
C TYR A 90 20.24 -3.78 14.41
N ALA A 91 20.33 -5.12 14.53
CA ALA A 91 20.63 -6.00 13.41
C ALA A 91 19.58 -5.88 12.29
N LEU A 92 18.30 -5.82 12.64
CA LEU A 92 17.21 -5.59 11.68
C LEU A 92 17.38 -4.25 10.96
N LYS A 93 17.67 -3.16 11.70
CA LYS A 93 17.84 -1.82 11.13
C LYS A 93 18.99 -1.75 10.12
N GLU A 94 20.11 -2.40 10.42
CA GLU A 94 21.24 -2.48 9.48
C GLU A 94 20.85 -3.25 8.21
N ARG A 95 20.16 -4.39 8.35
CA ARG A 95 19.67 -5.16 7.18
C ARG A 95 18.68 -4.37 6.35
N LEU A 96 17.74 -3.66 6.97
CA LEU A 96 16.77 -2.80 6.29
C LEU A 96 17.47 -1.66 5.53
N LYS A 97 18.47 -1.03 6.13
CA LYS A 97 19.26 0.02 5.46
C LYS A 97 19.97 -0.52 4.21
N LEU A 98 20.59 -1.70 4.30
CA LEU A 98 21.24 -2.35 3.17
C LEU A 98 20.24 -2.73 2.07
N LEU A 99 19.07 -3.26 2.45
CA LEU A 99 17.99 -3.61 1.54
C LEU A 99 17.49 -2.36 0.79
N SER A 100 17.20 -1.28 1.51
CA SER A 100 16.78 -0.01 0.91
C SER A 100 17.79 0.53 -0.09
N ASN A 101 19.09 0.51 0.25
CA ASN A 101 20.14 1.02 -0.63
C ASN A 101 20.31 0.19 -1.92
N ARG A 102 19.93 -1.09 -1.89
CA ARG A 102 20.01 -2.02 -3.01
C ARG A 102 18.71 -2.13 -3.80
N PHE A 103 17.66 -1.38 -3.41
CA PHE A 103 16.38 -1.47 -4.09
C PHE A 103 16.49 -0.96 -5.53
N ALA A 104 16.04 -1.79 -6.47
CA ALA A 104 16.12 -1.54 -7.90
C ALA A 104 14.74 -1.42 -8.57
N GLY A 105 13.67 -1.26 -7.78
CA GLY A 105 12.29 -1.18 -8.29
C GLY A 105 11.56 -2.53 -8.42
N GLU A 106 12.21 -3.65 -8.09
CA GLU A 106 11.57 -4.98 -8.18
C GLU A 106 11.36 -5.59 -6.78
N LEU A 107 10.10 -5.80 -6.41
CA LEU A 107 9.74 -6.51 -5.17
C LEU A 107 9.99 -8.01 -5.28
N PHE A 108 9.63 -8.59 -6.43
CA PHE A 108 9.74 -10.02 -6.67
C PHE A 108 11.20 -10.49 -6.61
N LEU A 109 11.35 -11.78 -6.35
CA LEU A 109 12.67 -12.40 -6.32
C LEU A 109 13.25 -12.49 -7.74
N ASN A 110 12.43 -13.02 -8.65
CA ASN A 110 12.77 -13.25 -10.05
C ASN A 110 11.47 -13.42 -10.86
N HIS A 111 11.61 -13.62 -12.17
CA HIS A 111 10.50 -13.84 -13.10
C HIS A 111 9.66 -15.07 -12.74
N ASN A 112 10.26 -16.13 -12.19
CA ASN A 112 9.52 -17.35 -11.79
C ASN A 112 8.63 -17.12 -10.57
N HIS A 113 9.10 -16.36 -9.59
CA HIS A 113 8.28 -15.94 -8.45
C HIS A 113 7.11 -15.08 -8.97
N LYS A 114 7.40 -14.06 -9.78
CA LYS A 114 6.36 -13.20 -10.39
C LYS A 114 5.33 -14.01 -11.19
N GLY A 115 5.80 -14.94 -12.02
CA GLY A 115 4.95 -15.82 -12.83
C GLY A 115 4.02 -16.68 -11.97
N ARG A 116 4.54 -17.32 -10.92
CA ARG A 116 3.73 -18.13 -10.00
C ARG A 116 2.67 -17.30 -9.26
N PHE A 117 3.05 -16.11 -8.81
CA PHE A 117 2.14 -15.16 -8.17
C PHE A 117 0.96 -14.80 -9.09
N TYR A 118 1.24 -14.24 -10.27
CA TYR A 118 0.18 -13.78 -11.18
C TYR A 118 -0.62 -14.94 -11.79
N HIS A 119 -0.01 -16.10 -12.00
CA HIS A 119 -0.72 -17.30 -12.44
C HIS A 119 -1.79 -17.71 -11.42
N LEU A 120 -1.48 -17.67 -10.12
CA LEU A 120 -2.46 -17.99 -9.08
C LEU A 120 -3.59 -16.96 -9.02
N ILE A 121 -3.25 -15.67 -9.09
CA ILE A 121 -4.22 -14.57 -9.12
C ILE A 121 -5.20 -14.77 -10.28
N GLN A 122 -4.70 -15.06 -11.49
CA GLN A 122 -5.53 -15.31 -12.68
C GLN A 122 -6.38 -16.58 -12.54
N LYS A 123 -5.79 -17.67 -12.04
CA LYS A 123 -6.48 -18.96 -11.83
C LYS A 123 -7.68 -18.84 -10.88
N GLN A 124 -7.61 -17.90 -9.95
CA GLN A 124 -8.63 -17.67 -8.92
C GLN A 124 -9.52 -16.45 -9.20
N ASP A 125 -9.34 -15.77 -10.34
CA ASP A 125 -10.08 -14.56 -10.71
C ASP A 125 -10.07 -13.48 -9.62
N ILE A 126 -8.90 -13.30 -8.99
CA ILE A 126 -8.71 -12.30 -7.94
C ILE A 126 -8.40 -10.96 -8.57
N ASP A 127 -9.20 -9.94 -8.24
CA ASP A 127 -8.81 -8.55 -8.47
C ASP A 127 -7.69 -8.18 -7.49
N ILE A 128 -6.55 -7.75 -8.02
CA ILE A 128 -5.39 -7.36 -7.23
C ILE A 128 -5.66 -6.04 -6.50
N GLU A 129 -6.34 -5.09 -7.14
CA GLU A 129 -6.57 -3.76 -6.57
C GLU A 129 -7.56 -3.83 -5.39
N ASP A 130 -8.58 -4.69 -5.51
CA ASP A 130 -9.60 -4.92 -4.47
C ASP A 130 -9.26 -6.11 -3.53
N GLY A 131 -8.18 -6.82 -3.82
CA GLY A 131 -7.75 -8.00 -3.07
C GLY A 131 -7.31 -7.66 -1.64
N SER A 132 -7.56 -8.58 -0.70
CA SER A 132 -7.12 -8.43 0.69
C SER A 132 -5.58 -8.28 0.76
N PRO A 133 -5.04 -7.20 1.35
CA PRO A 133 -3.59 -6.99 1.46
C PRO A 133 -2.85 -8.16 2.13
N SER A 134 -3.47 -8.74 3.17
CA SER A 134 -2.91 -9.91 3.87
C SER A 134 -2.91 -11.15 2.98
N TYR A 135 -3.94 -11.33 2.15
CA TYR A 135 -4.03 -12.44 1.21
C TYR A 135 -2.96 -12.34 0.12
N LEU A 136 -2.79 -11.16 -0.48
CA LEU A 136 -1.74 -10.88 -1.46
C LEU A 136 -0.33 -11.12 -0.86
N ALA A 137 -0.08 -10.64 0.35
CA ALA A 137 1.19 -10.85 1.04
C ALA A 137 1.50 -12.33 1.30
N VAL A 138 0.50 -13.12 1.68
CA VAL A 138 0.66 -14.56 1.92
C VAL A 138 0.98 -15.30 0.61
N ILE A 139 0.26 -15.02 -0.48
CA ILE A 139 0.57 -15.62 -1.79
C ILE A 139 1.98 -15.22 -2.24
N PHE A 140 2.36 -13.95 -2.05
CA PHE A 140 3.71 -13.47 -2.37
C PHE A 140 4.79 -14.25 -1.60
N LEU A 141 4.55 -14.62 -0.34
CA LEU A 141 5.49 -15.45 0.41
C LEU A 141 5.53 -16.89 -0.08
N LEU A 142 4.36 -17.52 -0.27
CA LEU A 142 4.26 -18.93 -0.64
C LEU A 142 4.79 -19.21 -2.06
N THR A 143 4.67 -18.23 -2.97
CA THR A 143 5.11 -18.36 -4.36
C THR A 143 6.59 -17.98 -4.57
N ALA A 144 7.29 -17.51 -3.54
CA ALA A 144 8.68 -17.08 -3.67
C ALA A 144 9.66 -18.26 -3.85
N ASP A 145 9.44 -19.36 -3.13
CA ASP A 145 10.26 -20.58 -3.22
C ASP A 145 9.50 -21.70 -3.94
N GLU A 146 10.18 -22.45 -4.82
CA GLU A 146 9.55 -23.47 -5.65
C GLU A 146 9.08 -24.67 -4.84
N VAL A 147 9.91 -25.13 -3.90
CA VAL A 147 9.58 -26.26 -3.04
C VAL A 147 8.41 -25.89 -2.12
N LEU A 148 8.45 -24.70 -1.52
CA LEU A 148 7.36 -24.15 -0.71
C LEU A 148 6.07 -24.03 -1.51
N TRP A 149 6.12 -23.49 -2.72
CA TRP A 149 4.94 -23.36 -3.56
C TRP A 149 4.31 -24.73 -3.87
N ASN A 150 5.12 -25.70 -4.29
CA ASN A 150 4.66 -27.05 -4.64
C ASN A 150 3.96 -27.77 -3.48
N ILE A 151 4.39 -27.52 -2.23
CA ILE A 151 3.77 -28.13 -1.03
C ILE A 151 2.62 -27.31 -0.43
N SER A 152 2.39 -26.09 -0.92
CA SER A 152 1.37 -25.18 -0.35
C SER A 152 0.28 -24.80 -1.33
N GLU A 153 0.45 -25.02 -2.64
CA GLU A 153 -0.55 -24.67 -3.65
C GLU A 153 -1.94 -25.22 -3.32
N HIS A 154 -2.02 -26.49 -2.89
CA HIS A 154 -3.29 -27.14 -2.56
C HIS A 154 -3.98 -26.55 -1.32
N ALA A 155 -3.24 -25.82 -0.50
CA ALA A 155 -3.76 -25.19 0.72
C ALA A 155 -4.24 -23.75 0.48
N VAL A 156 -4.06 -23.19 -0.72
CA VAL A 156 -4.56 -21.84 -1.07
C VAL A 156 -5.97 -21.93 -1.61
N CYS A 157 -6.91 -21.26 -0.94
CA CYS A 157 -8.32 -21.18 -1.31
C CYS A 157 -8.72 -19.72 -1.56
N LEU A 158 -9.78 -19.48 -2.34
CA LEU A 158 -10.24 -18.13 -2.73
C LEU A 158 -10.30 -17.12 -1.58
N ASN A 159 -10.72 -17.56 -0.39
CA ASN A 159 -10.93 -16.69 0.77
C ASN A 159 -10.01 -17.03 1.95
N GLY A 160 -8.94 -17.80 1.75
CA GLY A 160 -8.01 -18.10 2.83
C GLY A 160 -7.03 -19.24 2.58
N PHE A 161 -6.40 -19.68 3.67
CA PHE A 161 -5.31 -20.63 3.62
C PHE A 161 -5.50 -21.73 4.67
N ASP A 162 -5.36 -22.98 4.24
CA ASP A 162 -5.35 -24.13 5.15
C ASP A 162 -3.92 -24.59 5.45
N PHE A 163 -3.27 -23.86 6.35
CA PHE A 163 -1.92 -24.17 6.81
C PHE A 163 -1.80 -25.52 7.52
N SER A 164 -2.90 -26.14 7.96
CA SER A 164 -2.86 -27.43 8.67
C SER A 164 -2.47 -28.58 7.75
N ASN A 165 -2.75 -28.44 6.46
CA ASN A 165 -2.51 -29.46 5.44
C ASN A 165 -1.16 -29.32 4.72
N ILE A 166 -0.31 -28.38 5.15
CA ILE A 166 1.02 -28.16 4.56
C ILE A 166 2.07 -28.96 5.33
N HIS A 167 2.67 -29.92 4.64
CA HIS A 167 3.72 -30.77 5.20
C HIS A 167 5.10 -30.25 4.79
N LEU A 168 5.81 -29.60 5.72
CA LEU A 168 7.10 -28.93 5.50
C LEU A 168 8.30 -29.88 5.29
N ARG A 169 8.09 -31.09 4.79
CA ARG A 169 9.18 -32.03 4.52
C ARG A 169 10.02 -31.49 3.37
N LYS A 170 11.35 -31.49 3.54
CA LYS A 170 12.35 -31.07 2.53
C LYS A 170 12.38 -29.57 2.21
N ILE A 171 11.73 -28.72 2.99
CA ILE A 171 11.84 -27.27 2.82
C ILE A 171 13.20 -26.77 3.30
N SER A 172 13.75 -25.75 2.64
CA SER A 172 14.97 -25.08 3.13
C SER A 172 14.67 -24.22 4.37
N THR A 173 15.72 -23.76 5.05
CA THR A 173 15.60 -22.80 6.16
C THR A 173 14.88 -21.52 5.72
N GLU A 174 15.18 -21.03 4.51
CA GLU A 174 14.56 -19.87 3.90
C GLU A 174 13.08 -20.12 3.62
N GLY A 175 12.74 -21.24 2.97
CA GLY A 175 11.35 -21.61 2.71
C GLY A 175 10.55 -21.77 4.02
N TYR A 176 11.17 -22.31 5.07
CA TYR A 176 10.57 -22.38 6.40
C TYR A 176 10.30 -20.98 6.98
N ALA A 177 11.26 -20.05 6.88
CA ALA A 177 11.09 -18.68 7.34
C ALA A 177 9.98 -17.94 6.58
N LEU A 178 9.89 -18.11 5.25
CA LEU A 178 8.81 -17.57 4.42
C LEU A 178 7.45 -18.11 4.84
N TYR A 179 7.36 -19.43 5.08
CA TYR A 179 6.15 -20.08 5.56
C TYR A 179 5.69 -19.57 6.93
N GLN A 180 6.60 -19.46 7.91
CA GLN A 180 6.24 -18.95 9.23
C GLN A 180 5.87 -17.47 9.19
N THR A 181 6.49 -16.68 8.31
CA THR A 181 6.09 -15.30 8.05
C THR A 181 4.67 -15.24 7.48
N ALA A 182 4.35 -16.12 6.52
CA ALA A 182 3.02 -16.20 5.91
C ALA A 182 1.94 -16.53 6.95
N LYS A 183 2.19 -17.52 7.83
CA LYS A 183 1.31 -17.82 8.96
C LYS A 183 1.17 -16.65 9.93
N THR A 184 2.25 -15.93 10.17
CA THR A 184 2.25 -14.76 11.07
C THR A 184 1.34 -13.66 10.53
N ILE A 185 1.46 -13.33 9.23
CA ILE A 185 0.61 -12.35 8.56
C ILE A 185 -0.85 -12.80 8.56
N TRP A 186 -1.13 -14.05 8.18
CA TRP A 186 -2.52 -14.54 8.05
C TRP A 186 -3.27 -14.61 9.40
N SER A 187 -2.60 -15.10 10.43
CA SER A 187 -3.25 -15.37 11.73
C SER A 187 -3.12 -14.24 12.75
N GLY A 188 -2.22 -13.27 12.51
CA GLY A 188 -1.84 -12.25 13.49
C GLY A 188 -1.07 -12.77 14.71
N LYS A 189 -0.70 -14.06 14.74
CA LYS A 189 0.11 -14.67 15.81
C LYS A 189 1.56 -14.77 15.40
N GLU A 190 2.49 -14.50 16.32
CA GLU A 190 3.92 -14.63 16.04
C GLU A 190 4.33 -16.11 15.89
N TYR A 191 4.74 -16.51 14.68
CA TYR A 191 5.36 -17.82 14.41
C TYR A 191 6.84 -17.73 14.06
N ILE A 192 7.34 -16.52 13.84
CA ILE A 192 8.75 -16.22 13.61
C ILE A 192 9.08 -14.90 14.30
N ARG A 193 10.19 -14.87 15.04
CA ARG A 193 10.59 -13.68 15.80
C ARG A 193 11.33 -12.69 14.93
N ILE A 194 11.22 -11.42 15.29
CA ILE A 194 12.03 -10.34 14.69
C ILE A 194 13.53 -10.62 14.83
N SER A 195 13.97 -11.23 15.95
CA SER A 195 15.38 -11.59 16.16
C SER A 195 15.86 -12.65 15.15
N GLU A 196 15.00 -13.59 14.75
CA GLU A 196 15.31 -14.60 13.75
C GLU A 196 15.40 -13.96 12.36
N ILE A 197 14.43 -13.10 12.00
CA ILE A 197 14.45 -12.31 10.75
C ILE A 197 15.68 -11.40 10.66
N ALA A 198 16.13 -10.87 11.79
CA ALA A 198 17.30 -9.99 11.85
C ALA A 198 18.63 -10.74 11.73
N ASP A 199 18.65 -12.05 11.99
CA ASP A 199 19.85 -12.87 11.95
C ASP A 199 20.21 -13.22 10.50
N LYS A 200 21.38 -12.78 10.06
CA LYS A 200 21.86 -12.99 8.69
C LYS A 200 22.38 -14.41 8.45
N GLU A 201 22.82 -15.10 9.50
CA GLU A 201 23.28 -16.48 9.41
C GLU A 201 22.10 -17.45 9.30
N LEU A 202 20.97 -17.09 9.90
CA LEU A 202 19.73 -17.87 9.83
C LEU A 202 18.90 -17.57 8.57
N ILE A 203 18.78 -16.29 8.21
CA ILE A 203 17.95 -15.84 7.09
C ILE A 203 18.81 -15.01 6.16
N ASP A 204 19.04 -15.50 4.94
CA ASP A 204 19.85 -14.83 3.94
C ASP A 204 19.23 -13.50 3.46
N ASP A 205 19.98 -12.70 2.72
CA ASP A 205 19.52 -11.40 2.22
C ASP A 205 18.35 -11.54 1.23
N THR A 206 18.22 -12.71 0.59
CA THR A 206 17.19 -13.03 -0.40
C THR A 206 15.84 -13.24 0.27
N ALA A 207 15.77 -14.16 1.24
CA ALA A 207 14.57 -14.44 2.03
C ALA A 207 14.17 -13.21 2.85
N PHE A 208 15.16 -12.49 3.40
CA PHE A 208 14.92 -11.23 4.09
C PHE A 208 14.21 -10.21 3.20
N LYS A 209 14.69 -9.98 1.97
CA LYS A 209 14.01 -9.09 1.00
C LYS A 209 12.55 -9.47 0.83
N ILE A 210 12.25 -10.75 0.66
CA ILE A 210 10.88 -11.23 0.42
C ILE A 210 10.01 -11.06 1.67
N ILE A 211 10.52 -11.35 2.87
CA ILE A 211 9.81 -11.12 4.14
C ILE A 211 9.46 -9.64 4.32
N ILE A 212 10.41 -8.74 4.07
CA ILE A 212 10.19 -7.30 4.19
C ILE A 212 9.17 -6.83 3.15
N ASN A 213 9.31 -7.22 1.89
CA ASN A 213 8.38 -6.84 0.83
C ASN A 213 6.96 -7.36 1.08
N ALA A 214 6.82 -8.59 1.57
CA ALA A 214 5.53 -9.15 1.97
C ALA A 214 4.88 -8.34 3.10
N SER A 215 5.67 -7.88 4.06
CA SER A 215 5.18 -7.03 5.15
C SER A 215 4.69 -5.67 4.64
N LEU A 216 5.36 -5.10 3.64
CA LEU A 216 4.89 -3.88 2.97
C LEU A 216 3.56 -4.13 2.24
N ILE A 217 3.45 -5.22 1.49
CA ILE A 217 2.21 -5.61 0.81
C ILE A 217 1.08 -5.81 1.82
N ALA A 218 1.34 -6.46 2.96
CA ALA A 218 0.35 -6.68 4.00
C ALA A 218 -0.17 -5.36 4.62
N LYS A 219 0.67 -4.32 4.67
CA LYS A 219 0.33 -3.02 5.25
C LYS A 219 -0.31 -2.06 4.25
N TYR A 220 0.15 -2.00 3.00
CA TYR A 220 -0.26 -0.99 2.02
C TYR A 220 -1.00 -1.56 0.80
N GLY A 221 -1.16 -2.88 0.72
CA GLY A 221 -1.87 -3.55 -0.36
C GLY A 221 -1.13 -3.55 -1.70
N ALA A 222 -1.90 -3.66 -2.78
CA ALA A 222 -1.40 -3.81 -4.14
C ALA A 222 -0.57 -2.62 -4.65
N ASN A 223 -0.83 -1.41 -4.14
CA ASN A 223 -0.12 -0.19 -4.55
C ASN A 223 1.41 -0.31 -4.43
N VAL A 224 1.92 -1.16 -3.52
CA VAL A 224 3.36 -1.41 -3.35
C VAL A 224 4.00 -1.99 -4.61
N PHE A 225 3.26 -2.77 -5.41
CA PHE A 225 3.81 -3.36 -6.65
C PHE A 225 4.23 -2.30 -7.68
N SER A 226 3.70 -1.08 -7.59
CA SER A 226 4.02 0.04 -8.48
C SER A 226 5.17 0.92 -7.96
N ILE A 227 5.78 0.57 -6.83
CA ILE A 227 6.80 1.41 -6.22
C ILE A 227 8.06 1.53 -7.08
N LYS A 228 8.48 2.77 -7.32
CA LYS A 228 9.73 3.09 -8.01
C LYS A 228 10.87 3.22 -7.02
N LYS A 229 12.09 3.29 -7.57
CA LYS A 229 13.33 3.40 -6.80
C LYS A 229 13.34 4.64 -5.89
#